data_AF-A0A7J7M513-F1
#
_entry.id   AF-A0A7J7M513-F1
#
_cell.length_a   1.000
_cell.length_b   1.000
_cell.length_c   1.000
_cell.angle_alpha   90.00
_cell.angle_beta   90.00
_cell.angle_gamma   90.00
#
_symmetry.space_group_name_H-M   'P 1'
#
loop_
_entity.id
_entity.type
_entity.pdbx_description
1 polymer ?
#
loop_
_entity_poly.entity_id
_entity_poly.type
_entity_poly.pdbx_seq_one_letter_code
_entity_poly.pdbx_strand_id
1 'polypeptide(L)'
;MAALQLQMMIISCLIFISIPTSAALPFIVLHGIGDQCSNRGMSHFTKLLSNWSCSKGYCIEVGDGTWDSWFFPIQEQAEIVCDKPTSIASSLLNLQVKEIKELGDGYNIVGLSQGNLIGRAVVEFCECGPRAPLNTCLACLYGACYP
;
A
#
# COMPACT_ATOMS: atom_id res chain seq x y z
N MET A 1 -33.19 -4.15 41.61
CA MET A 1 -33.72 -4.02 40.24
C MET A 1 -32.94 -2.97 39.45
N ALA A 2 -32.92 -1.70 39.87
CA ALA A 2 -32.20 -0.62 39.17
C ALA A 2 -30.66 -0.82 39.09
N ALA A 3 -30.01 -1.25 40.18
CA ALA A 3 -28.56 -1.50 40.17
C ALA A 3 -28.15 -2.62 39.20
N LEU A 4 -28.94 -3.70 39.14
CA LEU A 4 -28.71 -4.80 38.19
C LEU A 4 -28.92 -4.33 36.73
N GLN A 5 -29.94 -3.50 36.47
CA GLN A 5 -30.15 -2.91 35.15
C GLN A 5 -28.99 -2.00 34.73
N LEU A 6 -28.46 -1.19 35.65
CA LEU A 6 -27.29 -0.33 35.39
C LEU A 6 -26.05 -1.16 35.07
N GLN A 7 -25.83 -2.25 35.82
CA GLN A 7 -24.70 -3.15 35.61
C GLN A 7 -24.76 -3.86 34.26
N MET A 8 -25.94 -4.30 33.85
CA MET A 8 -26.17 -4.88 32.52
C MET A 8 -25.97 -3.86 31.39
N MET A 9 -26.35 -2.59 31.61
CA MET A 9 -26.09 -1.50 30.66
C MET A 9 -24.58 -1.24 30.47
N ILE A 10 -23.82 -1.21 31.57
CA ILE A 10 -22.37 -0.97 31.54
C ILE A 10 -21.66 -2.11 30.80
N ILE A 11 -21.99 -3.37 31.11
CA ILE A 11 -21.41 -4.54 30.44
C ILE A 11 -21.71 -4.49 28.94
N SER A 12 -22.95 -4.16 28.55
CA SER A 12 -23.33 -4.00 27.14
C SER A 12 -22.50 -2.92 26.43
N CYS A 13 -22.33 -1.74 27.03
CA CYS A 13 -21.48 -0.68 26.46
C CYS A 13 -20.02 -1.13 26.30
N LEU A 14 -19.45 -1.79 27.30
CA LEU A 14 -18.07 -2.28 27.23
C LEU A 14 -17.90 -3.30 26.10
N ILE A 15 -18.87 -4.20 25.90
CA ILE A 15 -18.86 -5.15 24.78
C ILE A 15 -18.88 -4.41 23.43
N PHE A 16 -19.74 -3.40 23.26
CA PHE A 16 -19.81 -2.63 22.00
C PHE A 16 -18.52 -1.86 21.69
N ILE A 17 -17.86 -1.29 22.71
CA ILE A 17 -16.57 -0.58 22.56
C ILE A 17 -15.42 -1.55 22.23
N SER A 18 -15.55 -2.82 22.64
CA SER A 18 -14.52 -3.84 22.42
C SER A 18 -14.53 -4.43 21.00
N ILE A 19 -15.53 -4.11 20.17
CA ILE A 19 -15.61 -4.63 18.80
C ILE A 19 -14.56 -3.90 17.96
N PRO A 20 -13.51 -4.59 17.46
CA PRO A 20 -12.52 -3.95 16.60
C PRO A 20 -13.21 -3.47 15.33
N THR A 21 -13.15 -2.16 15.08
CA THR A 21 -13.61 -1.59 13.81
C THR A 21 -12.56 -1.87 12.75
N SER A 22 -12.86 -2.79 11.82
CA SER A 22 -12.00 -3.00 10.65
C SER A 22 -12.22 -1.86 9.66
N ALA A 23 -11.25 -0.95 9.55
CA ALA A 23 -11.20 -0.01 8.45
C ALA A 23 -10.72 -0.72 7.18
N ALA A 24 -11.31 -0.39 6.02
CA ALA A 24 -10.79 -0.86 4.75
C ALA A 24 -9.46 -0.17 4.48
N LEU A 25 -8.36 -0.92 4.45
CA LEU A 25 -7.05 -0.38 4.12
C LEU A 25 -7.03 0.13 2.68
N PRO A 26 -6.40 1.28 2.40
CA PRO A 26 -6.19 1.74 1.03
C PRO A 26 -5.40 0.70 0.24
N PHE A 27 -5.39 0.84 -1.08
CA PHE A 27 -4.65 -0.06 -1.94
C PHE A 27 -3.92 0.69 -3.05
N ILE A 28 -2.80 0.10 -3.48
CA ILE A 28 -2.10 0.52 -4.69
C ILE A 28 -2.38 -0.45 -5.83
N VAL A 29 -2.38 0.06 -7.05
CA VAL A 29 -2.45 -0.72 -8.28
C VAL A 29 -1.16 -0.53 -9.06
N LEU A 30 -0.54 -1.66 -9.44
CA LEU A 30 0.65 -1.71 -10.29
C LEU A 30 0.24 -2.29 -11.64
N HIS A 31 0.35 -1.49 -12.69
CA HIS A 31 -0.05 -1.90 -14.04
C HIS A 31 0.95 -2.90 -14.65
N GLY A 32 0.52 -3.53 -15.75
CA GLY A 32 1.37 -4.45 -16.50
C GLY A 32 2.21 -3.77 -17.56
N ILE A 33 3.00 -4.57 -18.26
CA ILE A 33 3.80 -4.15 -19.42
C ILE A 33 2.90 -3.55 -20.51
N GLY A 34 3.36 -2.45 -21.11
CA GLY A 34 2.66 -1.75 -22.18
C GLY A 34 1.44 -0.92 -21.75
N ASP A 35 1.29 -0.65 -20.45
CA ASP A 35 0.20 0.16 -19.90
C ASP A 35 0.76 1.33 -19.07
N GLN A 36 -0.11 2.19 -18.55
CA GLN A 36 0.23 3.33 -17.68
C GLN A 36 -1.00 3.81 -16.90
N CYS A 37 -0.82 4.51 -15.79
CA CYS A 37 -1.93 4.91 -14.92
C CYS A 37 -2.89 5.91 -15.58
N SER A 38 -2.41 6.75 -16.49
CA SER A 38 -3.25 7.70 -17.22
C SER A 38 -4.15 7.04 -18.27
N ASN A 39 -3.95 5.75 -18.58
CA ASN A 39 -4.81 5.04 -19.53
C ASN A 39 -6.23 4.90 -18.99
N ARG A 40 -7.22 5.02 -19.88
CA ARG A 40 -8.65 4.91 -19.53
C ARG A 40 -8.98 3.58 -18.86
N GLY A 41 -8.35 2.49 -19.30
CA GLY A 41 -8.52 1.16 -18.70
C GLY A 41 -8.10 1.14 -17.24
N MET A 42 -6.90 1.63 -16.93
CA MET A 42 -6.34 1.65 -15.57
C MET A 42 -7.09 2.58 -14.63
N SER A 43 -7.41 3.79 -15.07
CA SER A 43 -8.23 4.73 -14.29
C SER A 43 -9.63 4.18 -14.00
N HIS A 44 -10.28 3.56 -14.98
CA HIS A 44 -11.58 2.92 -14.78
C HIS A 44 -11.51 1.70 -13.85
N PHE A 45 -10.52 0.84 -14.03
CA PHE A 45 -10.26 -0.31 -13.16
C PHE A 45 -10.07 0.12 -11.70
N THR A 46 -9.19 1.10 -11.45
CA THR A 46 -8.91 1.62 -10.11
C THR A 46 -10.15 2.22 -9.46
N LYS A 47 -10.97 2.96 -10.23
CA LYS A 47 -12.24 3.53 -9.76
C LYS A 47 -13.26 2.45 -9.40
N LEU A 48 -13.44 1.43 -10.25
CA LEU A 48 -14.35 0.32 -9.96
C LEU A 48 -13.93 -0.43 -8.70
N LEU A 49 -12.64 -0.75 -8.59
CA LEU A 49 -12.11 -1.46 -7.43
C LEU A 49 -12.26 -0.64 -6.14
N SER A 50 -12.04 0.69 -6.22
CA SER A 50 -12.26 1.59 -5.08
C SER A 50 -13.73 1.58 -4.63
N ASN A 51 -14.65 1.62 -5.59
CA ASN A 51 -16.09 1.58 -5.31
C ASN A 51 -16.53 0.24 -4.71
N TRP A 52 -16.04 -0.89 -5.22
CA TRP A 52 -16.42 -2.22 -4.74
C TRP A 52 -15.81 -2.58 -3.39
N SER A 53 -14.58 -2.11 -3.13
CA SER A 53 -13.89 -2.35 -1.85
C SER A 53 -14.24 -1.34 -0.77
N CYS A 54 -14.95 -0.26 -1.11
CA CYS A 54 -15.16 0.91 -0.24
C CYS A 54 -13.82 1.44 0.33
N SER A 55 -12.75 1.39 -0.47
CA SER A 55 -11.40 1.79 -0.06
C SER A 55 -10.76 2.74 -1.08
N LYS A 56 -9.83 3.59 -0.61
CA LYS A 56 -9.08 4.49 -1.49
C LYS A 56 -8.07 3.69 -2.31
N GLY A 57 -8.18 3.75 -3.63
CA GLY A 57 -7.24 3.17 -4.58
C GLY A 57 -6.33 4.21 -5.22
N TYR A 58 -5.05 3.88 -5.35
CA TYR A 58 -4.03 4.70 -6.02
C TYR A 58 -3.36 3.86 -7.12
N CYS A 59 -3.32 4.36 -8.35
CA CYS A 59 -2.47 3.77 -9.38
C CYS A 59 -1.08 4.38 -9.26
N ILE A 60 -0.04 3.55 -9.16
CA ILE A 60 1.35 4.01 -9.03
C ILE A 60 2.02 3.89 -10.39
N GLU A 61 2.48 5.03 -10.92
CA GLU A 61 3.17 5.08 -12.20
C GLU A 61 4.64 4.70 -11.98
N VAL A 62 5.17 3.73 -12.72
CA VAL A 62 6.56 3.31 -12.57
C VAL A 62 7.35 3.77 -13.80
N GLY A 63 8.29 4.69 -13.59
CA GLY A 63 9.02 5.35 -14.68
C GLY A 63 8.10 6.25 -15.54
N ASP A 64 8.32 6.26 -16.85
CA ASP A 64 7.51 6.94 -17.88
C ASP A 64 6.44 6.00 -18.50
N GLY A 65 5.79 5.22 -17.63
CA GLY A 65 4.66 4.35 -17.96
C GLY A 65 4.94 3.33 -19.07
N THR A 66 4.24 3.46 -20.20
CA THR A 66 4.27 2.45 -21.27
C THR A 66 5.69 2.15 -21.74
N TRP A 67 6.54 3.16 -21.96
CA TRP A 67 7.90 2.95 -22.48
C TRP A 67 8.78 2.21 -21.47
N ASP A 68 8.85 2.70 -20.24
CA ASP A 68 9.73 2.12 -19.22
C ASP A 68 9.27 0.71 -18.81
N SER A 69 7.97 0.40 -18.88
CA SER A 69 7.48 -0.95 -18.60
C SER A 69 8.11 -2.04 -19.51
N TRP A 70 8.55 -1.68 -20.73
CA TRP A 70 9.18 -2.59 -21.68
C TRP A 70 10.70 -2.69 -21.51
N PHE A 71 11.38 -1.58 -21.24
CA PHE A 71 12.83 -1.49 -21.35
C PHE A 71 13.54 -1.34 -20.01
N PHE A 72 12.81 -0.95 -18.97
CA PHE A 72 13.39 -0.77 -17.65
C PHE A 72 13.41 -2.12 -16.90
N PRO A 73 14.57 -2.56 -16.36
CA PRO A 73 14.65 -3.82 -15.63
C PRO A 73 13.66 -3.89 -14.47
N ILE A 74 13.07 -5.07 -14.23
CA ILE A 74 12.09 -5.25 -13.15
C ILE A 74 12.67 -4.91 -11.78
N GLN A 75 13.97 -5.13 -11.56
CA GLN A 75 14.65 -4.75 -10.32
C GLN A 75 14.63 -3.23 -10.13
N GLU A 76 14.95 -2.46 -11.18
CA GLU A 76 14.90 -1.00 -11.13
C GLU A 76 13.46 -0.51 -10.92
N GLN A 77 12.49 -1.11 -11.63
CA GLN A 77 11.06 -0.83 -11.41
C GLN A 77 10.63 -1.06 -9.95
N ALA A 78 11.14 -2.11 -9.29
CA ALA A 78 10.88 -2.36 -7.88
C ALA A 78 11.57 -1.34 -6.95
N GLU A 79 12.80 -0.93 -7.25
CA GLU A 79 13.51 0.12 -6.49
C GLU A 79 12.78 1.45 -6.51
N ILE A 80 12.23 1.82 -7.68
CA ILE A 80 11.40 3.01 -7.89
C ILE A 80 10.19 3.01 -6.95
N VAL A 81 9.51 1.87 -6.82
CA VAL A 81 8.34 1.75 -5.94
C VAL A 81 8.76 1.68 -4.46
N CYS A 82 9.90 1.03 -4.15
CA CYS A 82 10.42 0.86 -2.80
C CYS A 82 11.06 2.11 -2.20
N ASP A 83 11.45 3.07 -3.03
CA ASP A 83 12.28 4.20 -2.62
C ASP A 83 13.62 3.72 -2.04
N LYS A 84 14.33 2.89 -2.83
CA LYS A 84 15.74 2.54 -2.58
C LYS A 84 16.67 3.35 -3.49
N PRO A 85 17.47 4.29 -2.93
CA PRO A 85 18.50 4.97 -3.69
C PRO A 85 19.75 4.08 -3.83
N THR A 86 19.70 3.08 -4.72
CA THR A 86 20.86 2.22 -5.02
C THR A 86 21.30 2.23 -6.48
N SER A 87 20.55 2.91 -7.35
CA SER A 87 20.92 3.09 -8.76
C SER A 87 21.09 4.58 -9.09
N ILE A 88 22.05 4.87 -9.96
CA ILE A 88 22.56 6.20 -10.34
C ILE A 88 21.45 7.11 -10.94
N ALA A 89 20.27 6.54 -11.21
CA ALA A 89 19.06 7.22 -11.67
C ALA A 89 18.14 7.74 -10.54
N SER A 90 18.37 7.35 -9.29
CA SER A 90 17.41 7.56 -8.18
C SER A 90 17.32 8.99 -7.65
N SER A 91 18.16 9.93 -8.11
CA SER A 91 18.09 11.32 -7.62
C SER A 91 16.97 12.16 -8.25
N LEU A 92 16.19 11.62 -9.20
CA LEU A 92 15.16 12.35 -9.95
C LEU A 92 13.77 11.70 -9.92
N LEU A 93 13.52 10.65 -9.11
CA LEU A 93 12.27 9.92 -9.16
C LEU A 93 11.50 9.91 -7.83
N ASN A 94 10.20 10.21 -7.94
CA ASN A 94 9.27 10.55 -6.87
C ASN A 94 9.03 9.42 -5.86
N LEU A 95 8.94 9.83 -4.59
CA LEU A 95 8.56 9.11 -3.38
C LEU A 95 7.08 8.67 -3.37
N GLN A 96 6.60 7.98 -4.40
CA GLN A 96 5.16 7.86 -4.64
C GLN A 96 4.38 7.14 -3.54
N VAL A 97 4.89 6.06 -2.95
CA VAL A 97 4.16 5.32 -1.89
C VAL A 97 4.36 5.96 -0.51
N LYS A 98 5.59 6.36 -0.18
CA LYS A 98 5.92 6.95 1.14
C LYS A 98 5.32 8.34 1.33
N GLU A 99 5.08 9.11 0.27
CA GLU A 99 4.45 10.44 0.37
C GLU A 99 2.93 10.41 0.52
N ILE A 100 2.27 9.30 0.20
CA ILE A 100 0.83 9.17 0.39
C ILE A 100 0.57 8.84 1.85
N LYS A 101 0.26 9.88 2.64
CA LYS A 101 -0.01 9.77 4.08
C LYS A 101 -1.02 8.69 4.43
N GLU A 102 -2.02 8.47 3.57
CA GLU A 102 -3.03 7.43 3.79
C GLU A 102 -2.47 6.01 3.77
N LEU A 103 -1.33 5.76 3.11
CA LEU A 103 -0.70 4.43 3.07
C LEU A 103 0.19 4.17 4.31
N GLY A 104 0.42 5.16 5.17
CA GLY A 104 1.35 5.08 6.31
C GLY A 104 0.94 4.10 7.42
N ASP A 105 -0.36 3.80 7.53
CA ASP A 105 -0.89 2.80 8.47
C ASP A 105 -1.06 1.41 7.81
N GLY A 106 -0.53 1.24 6.61
CA GLY A 106 -0.58 0.02 5.82
C GLY A 106 -1.54 0.10 4.63
N TYR A 107 -1.32 -0.79 3.66
CA TYR A 107 -2.07 -0.81 2.40
C TYR A 107 -2.10 -2.21 1.76
N ASN A 108 -3.01 -2.42 0.82
CA ASN A 108 -3.03 -3.62 -0.03
C ASN A 108 -2.35 -3.34 -1.38
N ILE A 109 -1.84 -4.39 -2.03
CA ILE A 109 -1.24 -4.30 -3.37
C ILE A 109 -2.09 -5.10 -4.36
N VAL A 110 -2.40 -4.50 -5.49
CA VAL A 110 -3.01 -5.16 -6.65
C VAL A 110 -2.06 -5.04 -7.84
N GLY A 111 -1.37 -6.14 -8.15
CA GLY A 111 -0.45 -6.21 -9.28
C GLY A 111 -1.10 -6.87 -10.49
N LEU A 112 -1.04 -6.23 -11.66
CA LEU A 112 -1.53 -6.76 -12.92
C LEU A 112 -0.37 -7.23 -13.79
N SER A 113 -0.37 -8.48 -14.24
CA SER A 113 0.68 -9.04 -15.11
C SER A 113 2.08 -8.81 -14.50
N GLN A 114 2.99 -8.10 -15.19
CA GLN A 114 4.32 -7.71 -14.68
C GLN A 114 4.26 -6.94 -13.36
N GLY A 115 3.24 -6.11 -13.14
CA GLY A 115 3.02 -5.38 -11.89
C GLY A 115 2.87 -6.29 -10.66
N ASN A 116 2.53 -7.57 -10.85
CA ASN A 116 2.52 -8.55 -9.76
C ASN A 116 3.94 -8.90 -9.28
N LEU A 117 4.91 -9.01 -10.20
CA LEU A 117 6.32 -9.24 -9.83
C LEU A 117 6.89 -8.04 -9.07
N ILE A 118 6.55 -6.83 -9.51
CA ILE A 118 6.92 -5.58 -8.81
C ILE A 118 6.28 -5.56 -7.42
N GLY A 119 4.98 -5.84 -7.32
CA GLY A 119 4.26 -5.91 -6.04
C GLY A 119 4.84 -6.95 -5.08
N ARG A 120 5.29 -8.10 -5.59
CA ARG A 120 6.01 -9.11 -4.80
C ARG A 120 7.35 -8.58 -4.30
N ALA A 121 8.13 -7.94 -5.18
CA ALA A 121 9.39 -7.31 -4.79
C ALA A 121 9.18 -6.23 -3.70
N VAL A 122 8.06 -5.52 -3.73
CA VAL A 122 7.72 -4.55 -2.68
C VAL A 122 7.57 -5.20 -1.31
N VAL A 123 6.91 -6.37 -1.27
CA VAL A 123 6.73 -7.12 -0.03
C VAL A 123 8.03 -7.76 0.45
N GLU A 124 8.86 -8.23 -0.46
CA GLU A 124 10.08 -8.99 -0.14
C GLU A 124 11.29 -8.09 0.15
N PHE A 125 11.40 -6.93 -0.50
CA PHE A 125 12.64 -6.15 -0.54
C PHE A 125 12.52 -4.68 -0.13
N CYS A 126 11.31 -4.09 -0.08
CA CYS A 126 11.18 -2.74 0.45
C CYS A 126 11.30 -2.76 1.98
N GLU A 127 12.01 -1.77 2.51
CA GLU A 127 11.91 -1.46 3.93
C GLU A 127 10.51 -0.92 4.23
N CYS A 128 9.92 -1.38 5.34
CA CYS A 128 8.59 -0.96 5.76
C CYS A 128 7.50 -1.23 4.71
N GLY A 129 7.44 -2.47 4.22
CA GLY A 129 6.38 -2.92 3.30
C GLY A 129 4.95 -2.76 3.86
N PRO A 130 3.92 -3.23 3.13
CA PRO A 130 2.54 -2.78 3.26
C PRO A 130 1.83 -3.04 4.60
N ARG A 131 2.46 -3.80 5.50
CA ARG A 131 1.91 -4.18 6.82
C ARG A 131 2.76 -3.69 7.98
N ALA A 132 3.82 -2.92 7.74
CA ALA A 132 4.65 -2.40 8.82
C ALA A 132 4.00 -1.12 9.38
N PRO A 133 3.44 -1.14 10.61
CA PRO A 133 3.01 0.11 11.23
C PRO A 133 4.24 1.01 11.47
N LEU A 134 4.05 2.34 11.44
CA LEU A 134 5.14 3.33 11.44
C LEU A 134 6.17 3.13 12.57
N ASN A 135 5.72 2.67 13.73
CA ASN A 135 6.57 2.31 14.87
C ASN A 135 7.46 1.08 14.61
N THR A 136 6.94 0.05 13.93
CA THR A 136 7.73 -1.10 13.45
C THR A 136 8.70 -0.66 12.36
N CYS A 137 8.28 0.27 11.49
CA CYS A 137 9.15 0.86 10.48
C CYS A 137 10.32 1.63 11.10
N LEU A 138 10.07 2.47 12.12
CA LEU A 138 11.13 3.12 12.90
C LEU A 138 12.07 2.08 13.54
N ALA A 139 11.53 1.03 14.14
CA ALA A 139 12.35 -0.02 14.74
C ALA A 139 13.27 -0.70 13.69
N CYS A 140 12.78 -0.94 12.47
CA CYS A 140 13.61 -1.47 11.39
C CYS A 140 14.68 -0.47 10.93
N LEU A 141 14.38 0.83 10.84
CA LEU A 141 15.37 1.88 10.51
C LEU A 141 16.50 2.01 11.54
N TYR A 142 16.23 1.67 12.80
CA TYR A 142 17.26 1.59 13.86
C TYR A 142 17.90 0.19 14.00
N GLY A 143 17.72 -0.69 13.01
CA GLY A 143 18.40 -1.99 12.93
C GLY A 143 17.84 -3.07 13.85
N ALA A 144 16.62 -2.91 14.38
CA ALA A 144 16.01 -3.85 15.33
C ALA A 144 15.14 -4.94 14.68
N CYS A 145 15.00 -4.95 13.36
CA CYS A 145 14.28 -6.00 12.64
C CYS A 145 15.28 -7.02 12.07
N TYR A 146 15.38 -8.20 12.69
CA TYR A 146 15.90 -9.41 12.04
C TYR A 146 14.72 -10.23 11.50
N PRO A 147 14.93 -11.00 10.41
CA PRO A 147 13.87 -11.77 9.72
C PRO A 147 13.19 -12.83 10.60
#